data_AF-A0A6N6VYR9-F1
#
_entry.id   AF-A0A6N6VYR9-F1
#
_cell.length_a   1.000
_cell.length_b   1.000
_cell.length_c   1.000
_cell.angle_alpha   90.00
_cell.angle_beta   90.00
_cell.angle_gamma   90.00
#
_symmetry.space_group_name_H-M   'P 1'
#
loop_
_entity.id
_entity.type
_entity.pdbx_description
1 polymer ?
#
loop_
_entity_poly.entity_id
_entity_poly.type
_entity_poly.pdbx_seq_one_letter_code
_entity_poly.pdbx_strand_id
1 'polypeptide(L)'
;MAAAAKHLSSVTLELGGKSPVIVDETADIKRAAETTMWAKLVNAGQTCVAPNYLLVHRSVRDEFVEQCRKAIEQCFGPTDDRIAATADLARIISVDHATRIETLVEDALEQGAQVLTGGPYSTTDCYVAPALLGNLAKHARIADQEIFGPVLPVVEFDAIEDAISYINARPKPLALYVWSRNDAKIKRVLQQTSSGGACVNHCLQQYAHSGLPFGGVGASGIGNAHGFFGFKAFSHERALLRGGRLLMAKLFFPPYTGLKTRIARSLVDMLAKV
;
A
#
# COMPACT_ATOMS: atom_id res chain seq x y z
N MET A 1 -15.52 -1.87 -13.97
CA MET A 1 -15.05 -1.30 -15.25
C MET A 1 -15.93 -1.67 -16.44
N ALA A 2 -16.33 -2.94 -16.63
CA ALA A 2 -17.14 -3.38 -17.78
C ALA A 2 -18.46 -2.59 -17.97
N ALA A 3 -19.16 -2.24 -16.88
CA ALA A 3 -20.37 -1.42 -16.95
C ALA A 3 -20.08 0.01 -17.45
N ALA A 4 -19.02 0.65 -16.98
CA ALA A 4 -18.62 2.01 -17.37
C ALA A 4 -18.23 2.09 -18.87
N ALA A 5 -17.60 1.05 -19.40
CA ALA A 5 -17.20 0.98 -20.80
C ALA A 5 -18.38 1.09 -21.77
N LYS A 6 -19.57 0.60 -21.38
CA LYS A 6 -20.81 0.70 -22.18
C LYS A 6 -21.29 2.15 -22.38
N HIS A 7 -20.82 3.08 -21.54
CA HIS A 7 -21.27 4.47 -21.52
C HIS A 7 -20.14 5.49 -21.68
N LEU A 8 -18.93 5.02 -22.05
CA LEU A 8 -17.72 5.86 -22.12
C LEU A 8 -17.45 6.65 -20.83
N SER A 9 -17.84 6.10 -19.68
CA SER A 9 -17.63 6.76 -18.39
C SER A 9 -16.20 6.57 -17.90
N SER A 10 -15.59 7.64 -17.40
CA SER A 10 -14.35 7.54 -16.63
C SER A 10 -14.61 6.84 -15.30
N VAL A 11 -13.59 6.16 -14.76
CA VAL A 11 -13.66 5.49 -13.46
C VAL A 11 -12.43 5.83 -12.62
N THR A 12 -12.65 5.98 -11.32
CA THR A 12 -11.60 5.90 -10.30
C THR A 12 -11.86 4.61 -9.53
N LEU A 13 -10.85 3.75 -9.43
CA LEU A 13 -10.94 2.46 -8.75
C LEU A 13 -9.94 2.44 -7.60
N GLU A 14 -10.45 2.54 -6.37
CA GLU A 14 -9.68 2.36 -5.14
C GLU A 14 -9.86 0.91 -4.68
N LEU A 15 -8.85 0.07 -4.93
CA LEU A 15 -8.90 -1.36 -4.61
C LEU A 15 -7.96 -1.66 -3.43
N GLY A 16 -7.55 -2.91 -3.28
CA GLY A 16 -6.73 -3.37 -2.16
C GLY A 16 -5.40 -3.95 -2.61
N GLY A 17 -5.03 -5.06 -2.00
CA GLY A 17 -3.77 -5.76 -2.19
C GLY A 17 -2.99 -5.90 -0.89
N LYS A 18 -1.84 -6.59 -0.97
CA LYS A 18 -1.06 -6.92 0.21
C LYS A 18 0.01 -5.85 0.45
N SER A 19 -0.30 -4.85 1.25
CA SER A 19 0.65 -3.77 1.60
C SER A 19 1.81 -4.28 2.48
N PRO A 20 3.07 -4.30 1.99
CA PRO A 20 4.22 -4.75 2.76
C PRO A 20 4.68 -3.71 3.79
N VAL A 21 5.23 -4.22 4.90
CA VAL A 21 6.09 -3.45 5.80
C VAL A 21 7.49 -4.05 5.76
N ILE A 22 8.49 -3.28 5.36
CA ILE A 22 9.90 -3.66 5.45
C ILE A 22 10.47 -3.08 6.74
N VAL A 23 11.14 -3.90 7.54
CA VAL A 23 11.91 -3.49 8.72
C VAL A 23 13.35 -3.92 8.55
N ASP A 24 14.20 -2.95 8.24
CA ASP A 24 15.64 -3.09 8.04
C ASP A 24 16.39 -3.22 9.38
N GLU A 25 17.62 -3.76 9.37
CA GLU A 25 18.40 -3.92 10.61
C GLU A 25 18.77 -2.59 11.29
N THR A 26 18.72 -1.47 10.55
CA THR A 26 19.02 -0.14 11.10
C THR A 26 17.79 0.59 11.63
N ALA A 27 16.60 -0.02 11.55
CA ALA A 27 15.35 0.61 11.95
C ALA A 27 15.31 0.91 13.45
N ASP A 28 14.48 1.90 13.82
CA ASP A 28 14.06 2.08 15.21
C ASP A 28 13.01 1.02 15.56
N ILE A 29 13.46 -0.12 16.10
CA ILE A 29 12.63 -1.34 16.26
C ILE A 29 11.40 -1.07 17.12
N LYS A 30 11.55 -0.38 18.24
CA LYS A 30 10.44 -0.05 19.13
C LYS A 30 9.40 0.81 18.41
N ARG A 31 9.81 1.92 17.81
CA ARG A 31 8.90 2.82 17.10
C ARG A 31 8.22 2.14 15.91
N ALA A 32 9.00 1.32 15.18
CA ALA A 32 8.50 0.57 14.04
C ALA A 32 7.42 -0.43 14.45
N ALA A 33 7.64 -1.18 15.54
CA ALA A 33 6.68 -2.15 16.06
C ALA A 33 5.39 -1.47 16.57
N GLU A 34 5.52 -0.43 17.41
CA GLU A 34 4.36 0.32 17.95
C GLU A 34 3.49 0.88 16.81
N THR A 35 4.11 1.55 15.84
CA THR A 35 3.39 2.18 14.73
C THR A 35 2.80 1.16 13.77
N THR A 36 3.52 0.06 13.50
CA THR A 36 3.03 -1.03 12.64
C THR A 36 1.84 -1.74 13.27
N MET A 37 1.89 -2.02 14.59
CA MET A 37 0.77 -2.67 15.28
C MET A 37 -0.44 -1.75 15.40
N TRP A 38 -0.25 -0.46 15.69
CA TRP A 38 -1.35 0.50 15.61
C TRP A 38 -1.99 0.49 14.22
N ALA A 39 -1.18 0.62 13.16
CA ALA A 39 -1.67 0.63 11.79
C ALA A 39 -2.34 -0.69 11.38
N LYS A 40 -1.87 -1.82 11.91
CA LYS A 40 -2.45 -3.14 11.67
C LYS A 40 -3.79 -3.32 12.38
N LEU A 41 -3.98 -2.69 13.53
CA LEU A 41 -5.10 -2.99 14.44
C LEU A 41 -6.19 -1.92 14.46
N VAL A 42 -5.96 -0.74 13.87
CA VAL A 42 -7.05 0.18 13.51
C VAL A 42 -8.08 -0.58 12.68
N ASN A 43 -9.34 -0.51 13.10
CA ASN A 43 -10.46 -1.26 12.52
C ASN A 43 -10.23 -2.79 12.44
N ALA A 44 -9.47 -3.36 13.38
CA ALA A 44 -9.06 -4.76 13.39
C ALA A 44 -8.40 -5.21 12.08
N GLY A 45 -7.65 -4.31 11.42
CA GLY A 45 -6.94 -4.60 10.17
C GLY A 45 -7.81 -4.66 8.92
N GLN A 46 -9.09 -4.30 9.03
CA GLN A 46 -10.04 -4.18 7.91
C GLN A 46 -9.84 -2.83 7.21
N THR A 47 -8.67 -2.63 6.60
CA THR A 47 -8.28 -1.38 5.94
C THR A 47 -7.35 -1.69 4.76
N CYS A 48 -7.63 -1.16 3.56
CA CYS A 48 -6.86 -1.48 2.34
C CYS A 48 -5.37 -1.08 2.43
N VAL A 49 -5.05 -0.05 3.23
CA VAL A 49 -3.69 0.41 3.49
C VAL A 49 -3.08 -0.18 4.77
N ALA A 50 -3.77 -1.07 5.49
CA ALA A 50 -3.18 -1.71 6.67
C ALA A 50 -1.97 -2.56 6.27
N PRO A 51 -0.94 -2.65 7.14
CA PRO A 51 0.09 -3.68 7.05
C PRO A 51 -0.52 -5.06 6.80
N ASN A 52 -0.17 -5.69 5.67
CA ASN A 52 -0.70 -7.00 5.31
C ASN A 52 0.29 -8.12 5.65
N TYR A 53 1.58 -7.88 5.44
CA TYR A 53 2.66 -8.78 5.84
C TYR A 53 3.91 -7.96 6.17
N LEU A 54 4.76 -8.54 7.01
CA LEU A 54 6.03 -8.00 7.45
C LEU A 54 7.16 -8.73 6.71
N LEU A 55 8.08 -7.94 6.16
CA LEU A 55 9.41 -8.35 5.74
C LEU A 55 10.38 -7.77 6.77
N VAL A 56 10.98 -8.58 7.62
CA VAL A 56 11.88 -8.11 8.69
C VAL A 56 13.26 -8.71 8.52
N HIS A 57 14.29 -7.88 8.68
CA HIS A 57 15.66 -8.37 8.62
C HIS A 57 15.89 -9.38 9.74
N ARG A 58 16.50 -10.52 9.40
CA ARG A 58 16.64 -11.68 10.31
C ARG A 58 17.24 -11.30 11.67
N SER A 59 18.23 -10.41 11.68
CA SER A 59 18.94 -10.00 12.91
C SER A 59 18.09 -9.23 13.92
N VAL A 60 16.95 -8.66 13.52
CA VAL A 60 16.08 -7.85 14.39
C VAL A 60 14.68 -8.46 14.54
N ARG A 61 14.43 -9.63 13.95
CA ARG A 61 13.10 -10.26 13.91
C ARG A 61 12.56 -10.54 15.31
N ASP A 62 13.34 -11.15 16.19
CA ASP A 62 12.87 -11.54 17.53
C ASP A 62 12.59 -10.31 18.40
N GLU A 63 13.48 -9.30 18.35
CA GLU A 63 13.26 -8.04 19.04
C GLU A 63 12.00 -7.33 18.53
N PHE A 64 11.78 -7.29 17.21
CA PHE A 64 10.61 -6.67 16.62
C PHE A 64 9.31 -7.37 17.04
N VAL A 65 9.26 -8.70 16.99
CA VAL A 65 8.10 -9.51 17.42
C VAL A 65 7.77 -9.24 18.89
N GLU A 66 8.79 -9.20 19.74
CA GLU A 66 8.63 -8.91 21.16
C GLU A 66 8.11 -7.47 21.42
N GLN A 67 8.55 -6.48 20.64
CA GLN A 67 8.00 -5.13 20.71
C GLN A 67 6.56 -5.06 20.18
N CYS A 68 6.21 -5.85 19.15
CA CYS A 68 4.83 -5.96 18.68
C CYS A 68 3.91 -6.52 19.77
N ARG A 69 4.34 -7.57 20.47
CA ARG A 69 3.61 -8.14 21.61
C ARG A 69 3.37 -7.10 22.70
N LYS A 70 4.41 -6.37 23.09
CA LYS A 70 4.31 -5.26 24.07
C LYS A 70 3.35 -4.17 23.62
N ALA A 71 3.38 -3.79 22.34
CA ALA A 71 2.48 -2.77 21.80
C ALA A 71 1.01 -3.24 21.87
N ILE A 72 0.73 -4.50 21.54
CA ILE A 72 -0.62 -5.08 21.69
C ILE A 72 -1.06 -5.01 23.16
N GLU A 73 -0.21 -5.46 24.08
CA GLU A 73 -0.53 -5.51 25.52
C GLU A 73 -0.79 -4.12 26.11
N GLN A 74 0.00 -3.13 25.70
CA GLN A 74 -0.14 -1.73 26.13
C GLN A 74 -1.44 -1.10 25.62
N CYS A 75 -1.83 -1.39 24.37
CA CYS A 75 -3.02 -0.80 23.76
C CYS A 75 -4.32 -1.48 24.19
N PHE A 76 -4.31 -2.81 24.37
CA PHE A 76 -5.54 -3.61 24.48
C PHE A 76 -5.64 -4.42 25.78
N GLY A 77 -4.56 -4.50 26.55
CA GLY A 77 -4.51 -5.16 27.86
C GLY A 77 -3.54 -6.35 27.90
N PRO A 78 -3.10 -6.76 29.11
CA PRO A 78 -1.99 -7.69 29.29
C PRO A 78 -2.35 -9.17 29.10
N THR A 79 -3.61 -9.51 28.85
CA THR A 79 -4.08 -10.89 28.71
C THR A 79 -5.08 -11.01 27.57
N ASP A 80 -5.20 -12.21 27.00
CA ASP A 80 -6.13 -12.50 25.91
C ASP A 80 -7.58 -12.13 26.24
N ASP A 81 -8.05 -12.42 27.47
CA ASP A 81 -9.39 -12.04 27.93
C ASP A 81 -9.59 -10.52 27.94
N ARG A 82 -8.55 -9.75 28.29
CA ARG A 82 -8.63 -8.28 28.30
C ARG A 82 -8.62 -7.74 26.88
N ILE A 83 -7.79 -8.29 26.01
CA ILE A 83 -7.74 -7.94 24.58
C ILE A 83 -9.08 -8.27 23.91
N ALA A 84 -9.69 -9.40 24.25
CA ALA A 84 -11.00 -9.76 23.73
C ALA A 84 -12.10 -8.84 24.26
N ALA A 85 -12.07 -8.47 25.54
CA ALA A 85 -13.13 -7.67 26.17
C ALA A 85 -13.04 -6.15 25.90
N THR A 86 -11.90 -5.63 25.45
CA THR A 86 -11.73 -4.18 25.26
C THR A 86 -12.63 -3.62 24.15
N ALA A 87 -13.15 -2.40 24.37
CA ALA A 87 -13.93 -1.67 23.38
C ALA A 87 -13.05 -0.99 22.30
N ASP A 88 -11.75 -0.88 22.54
CA ASP A 88 -10.80 -0.21 21.65
C ASP A 88 -10.36 -1.09 20.47
N LEU A 89 -10.70 -2.38 20.49
CA LEU A 89 -10.43 -3.32 19.39
C LEU A 89 -11.74 -3.65 18.67
N ALA A 90 -11.82 -3.27 17.40
CA ALA A 90 -12.98 -3.54 16.57
C ALA A 90 -13.25 -5.05 16.39
N ARG A 91 -14.49 -5.39 16.04
CA ARG A 91 -14.87 -6.73 15.58
C ARG A 91 -14.76 -6.84 14.06
N ILE A 92 -14.66 -8.06 13.57
CA ILE A 92 -14.76 -8.37 12.16
C ILE A 92 -16.19 -8.08 11.69
N ILE A 93 -16.34 -7.58 10.47
CA ILE A 93 -17.62 -7.08 9.96
C ILE A 93 -18.74 -8.12 9.93
N SER A 94 -18.40 -9.41 9.80
CA SER A 94 -19.36 -10.51 9.79
C SER A 94 -18.72 -11.84 10.18
N VAL A 95 -19.58 -12.82 10.51
CA VAL A 95 -19.19 -14.21 10.77
C VAL A 95 -18.45 -14.78 9.56
N ASP A 96 -18.96 -14.61 8.34
CA ASP A 96 -18.31 -15.10 7.12
C ASP A 96 -16.88 -14.56 6.95
N HIS A 97 -16.67 -13.27 7.22
CA HIS A 97 -15.34 -12.67 7.17
C HIS A 97 -14.43 -13.18 8.29
N ALA A 98 -14.97 -13.41 9.49
CA ALA A 98 -14.22 -13.97 10.61
C ALA A 98 -13.80 -15.43 10.30
N THR A 99 -14.73 -16.27 9.84
CA THR A 99 -14.47 -17.65 9.41
C THR A 99 -13.46 -17.71 8.28
N ARG A 100 -13.53 -16.80 7.30
CA ARG A 100 -12.50 -16.73 6.25
C ARG A 100 -11.10 -16.47 6.83
N ILE A 101 -10.97 -15.59 7.82
CA ILE A 101 -9.68 -15.29 8.46
C ILE A 101 -9.20 -16.49 9.27
N GLU A 102 -10.07 -17.11 10.07
CA GLU A 102 -9.81 -18.36 10.79
C GLU A 102 -9.28 -19.45 9.85
N THR A 103 -9.98 -19.73 8.75
CA THR A 103 -9.54 -20.73 7.76
C THR A 103 -8.17 -20.40 7.16
N LEU A 104 -7.82 -19.12 6.96
CA LEU A 104 -6.49 -18.73 6.48
C LEU A 104 -5.40 -18.97 7.52
N VAL A 105 -5.71 -18.77 8.80
CA VAL A 105 -4.79 -19.04 9.92
C VAL A 105 -4.61 -20.54 10.07
N GLU A 106 -5.69 -21.32 10.12
CA GLU A 106 -5.65 -22.77 10.26
C GLU A 106 -4.89 -23.43 9.11
N ASP A 107 -5.17 -23.05 7.85
CA ASP A 107 -4.40 -23.50 6.66
C ASP A 107 -2.89 -23.23 6.82
N ALA A 108 -2.52 -22.05 7.33
CA ALA A 108 -1.11 -21.73 7.54
C ALA A 108 -0.49 -22.60 8.64
N LEU A 109 -1.19 -22.83 9.75
CA LEU A 109 -0.72 -23.67 10.86
C LEU A 109 -0.57 -25.13 10.45
N GLU A 110 -1.54 -25.67 9.68
CA GLU A 110 -1.46 -27.03 9.10
C GLU A 110 -0.25 -27.19 8.18
N GLN A 111 0.14 -26.13 7.48
CA GLN A 111 1.31 -26.09 6.61
C GLN A 111 2.63 -25.76 7.37
N GLY A 112 2.60 -25.71 8.70
CA GLY A 112 3.79 -25.56 9.55
C GLY A 112 4.12 -24.12 9.97
N ALA A 113 3.20 -23.17 9.78
CA ALA A 113 3.36 -21.83 10.34
C ALA A 113 3.41 -21.86 11.87
N GLN A 114 4.13 -20.91 12.44
CA GLN A 114 4.29 -20.75 13.88
C GLN A 114 3.54 -19.51 14.35
N VAL A 115 2.74 -19.64 15.41
CA VAL A 115 2.19 -18.48 16.13
C VAL A 115 3.33 -17.84 16.93
N LEU A 116 3.73 -16.63 16.55
CA LEU A 116 4.76 -15.85 17.25
C LEU A 116 4.16 -15.01 18.39
N THR A 117 2.98 -14.45 18.14
CA THR A 117 2.07 -13.88 19.12
C THR A 117 0.65 -14.10 18.60
N GLY A 118 -0.32 -14.24 19.49
CA GLY A 118 -1.69 -14.52 19.09
C GLY A 118 -2.57 -14.70 20.31
N GLY A 119 -3.83 -15.06 20.06
CA GLY A 119 -4.81 -15.36 21.08
C GLY A 119 -5.99 -16.10 20.46
N PRO A 120 -7.08 -16.30 21.21
CA PRO A 120 -8.24 -17.03 20.73
C PRO A 120 -8.97 -16.28 19.60
N TYR A 121 -9.77 -17.03 18.86
CA TYR A 121 -10.73 -16.50 17.91
C TYR A 121 -12.13 -17.02 18.25
N SER A 122 -13.15 -16.23 17.95
CA SER A 122 -14.56 -16.60 18.05
C SER A 122 -15.28 -16.04 16.83
N THR A 123 -15.55 -16.90 15.85
CA THR A 123 -16.23 -16.50 14.62
C THR A 123 -17.66 -16.05 14.87
N THR A 124 -18.34 -16.66 15.85
CA THR A 124 -19.70 -16.26 16.27
C THR A 124 -19.74 -14.88 16.90
N ASP A 125 -18.68 -14.49 17.62
CA ASP A 125 -18.57 -13.14 18.21
C ASP A 125 -17.86 -12.15 17.28
N CYS A 126 -17.59 -12.56 16.02
CA CYS A 126 -16.79 -11.81 15.06
C CYS A 126 -15.44 -11.32 15.64
N TYR A 127 -14.83 -12.12 16.49
CA TYR A 127 -13.58 -11.79 17.18
C TYR A 127 -12.43 -12.64 16.65
N VAL A 128 -11.33 -11.97 16.30
CA VAL A 128 -10.06 -12.61 15.94
C VAL A 128 -8.97 -11.86 16.70
N ALA A 129 -8.21 -12.55 17.55
CA ALA A 129 -7.12 -11.92 18.27
C ALA A 129 -6.04 -11.36 17.32
N PRO A 130 -5.39 -10.23 17.70
CA PRO A 130 -4.15 -9.79 17.05
C PRO A 130 -3.10 -10.91 17.04
N ALA A 131 -2.61 -11.28 15.86
CA ALA A 131 -1.67 -12.40 15.72
C ALA A 131 -0.53 -12.10 14.74
N LEU A 132 0.68 -12.58 15.04
CA LEU A 132 1.80 -12.64 14.10
C LEU A 132 2.13 -14.10 13.83
N LEU A 133 2.26 -14.44 12.54
CA LEU A 133 2.57 -15.81 12.10
C LEU A 133 3.94 -15.84 11.41
N GLY A 134 4.86 -16.64 11.93
CA GLY A 134 6.17 -16.91 11.34
C GLY A 134 6.22 -18.26 10.62
N ASN A 135 7.36 -18.57 10.03
CA ASN A 135 7.63 -19.85 9.35
C ASN A 135 6.56 -20.25 8.31
N LEU A 136 6.10 -19.28 7.51
CA LEU A 136 5.04 -19.51 6.54
C LEU A 136 5.54 -20.33 5.35
N ALA A 137 4.81 -21.40 5.02
CA ALA A 137 5.01 -22.11 3.77
C ALA A 137 4.72 -21.20 2.57
N LYS A 138 5.50 -21.34 1.49
CA LYS A 138 5.33 -20.53 0.26
C LYS A 138 3.95 -20.65 -0.38
N HIS A 139 3.24 -21.75 -0.13
CA HIS A 139 1.93 -22.07 -0.70
C HIS A 139 0.78 -21.89 0.31
N ALA A 140 1.06 -21.36 1.51
CA ALA A 140 0.02 -21.04 2.47
C ALA A 140 -0.88 -19.94 1.92
N ARG A 141 -2.20 -20.12 1.97
CA ARG A 141 -3.15 -19.21 1.33
C ARG A 141 -3.05 -17.79 1.89
N ILE A 142 -2.67 -17.65 3.16
CA ILE A 142 -2.46 -16.36 3.83
C ILE A 142 -1.31 -15.54 3.19
N ALA A 143 -0.37 -16.20 2.51
CA ALA A 143 0.74 -15.55 1.80
C ALA A 143 0.32 -14.94 0.46
N ASP A 144 -0.78 -15.40 -0.12
CA ASP A 144 -1.26 -14.98 -1.45
C ASP A 144 -2.51 -14.09 -1.39
N GLN A 145 -3.40 -14.32 -0.41
CA GLN A 145 -4.67 -13.60 -0.30
C GLN A 145 -4.55 -12.36 0.58
N GLU A 146 -5.37 -11.34 0.32
CA GLU A 146 -5.49 -10.19 1.21
C GLU A 146 -6.20 -10.59 2.52
N ILE A 147 -5.51 -10.40 3.64
CA ILE A 147 -6.00 -10.83 4.95
C ILE A 147 -7.17 -9.97 5.43
N PHE A 148 -7.08 -8.65 5.31
CA PHE A 148 -8.13 -7.71 5.74
C PHE A 148 -8.67 -8.01 7.16
N GLY A 149 -7.74 -8.21 8.09
CA GLY A 149 -7.98 -8.68 9.46
C GLY A 149 -6.74 -8.53 10.34
N PRO A 150 -6.82 -8.87 11.63
CA PRO A 150 -5.80 -8.54 12.63
C PRO A 150 -4.62 -9.53 12.68
N VAL A 151 -4.37 -10.26 11.58
CA VAL A 151 -3.28 -11.26 11.47
C VAL A 151 -2.15 -10.73 10.57
N LEU A 152 -0.91 -10.80 11.03
CA LEU A 152 0.29 -10.28 10.36
C LEU A 152 1.33 -11.39 10.12
N PRO A 153 1.36 -12.00 8.92
CA PRO A 153 2.48 -12.78 8.42
C PRO A 153 3.84 -12.11 8.58
N VAL A 154 4.84 -12.88 9.02
CA VAL A 154 6.22 -12.46 9.19
C VAL A 154 7.11 -13.30 8.28
N VAL A 155 7.82 -12.61 7.39
CA VAL A 155 8.79 -13.19 6.46
C VAL A 155 10.15 -12.55 6.74
N GLU A 156 11.16 -13.38 6.94
CA GLU A 156 12.53 -12.92 7.18
C GLU A 156 13.25 -12.65 5.87
N PHE A 157 14.17 -11.68 5.88
CA PHE A 157 15.13 -11.48 4.80
C PHE A 157 16.53 -11.20 5.35
N ASP A 158 17.55 -11.41 4.52
CA ASP A 158 18.94 -11.10 4.85
C ASP A 158 19.45 -9.91 4.04
N ALA A 159 19.16 -9.87 2.74
CA ALA A 159 19.50 -8.72 1.89
C ALA A 159 18.24 -7.90 1.54
N ILE A 160 18.39 -6.57 1.43
CA ILE A 160 17.26 -5.71 1.04
C ILE A 160 16.73 -6.06 -0.36
N GLU A 161 17.60 -6.59 -1.22
CA GLU A 161 17.25 -7.12 -2.53
C GLU A 161 16.25 -8.29 -2.47
N ASP A 162 16.31 -9.12 -1.42
CA ASP A 162 15.36 -10.22 -1.22
C ASP A 162 13.97 -9.67 -0.92
N ALA A 163 13.88 -8.66 -0.05
CA ALA A 163 12.63 -7.98 0.27
C ALA A 163 12.03 -7.31 -0.97
N ILE A 164 12.85 -6.62 -1.78
CA ILE A 164 12.42 -5.99 -3.04
C ILE A 164 11.91 -7.05 -4.03
N SER A 165 12.64 -8.15 -4.18
CA SER A 165 12.26 -9.25 -5.08
C SER A 165 10.97 -9.93 -4.63
N TYR A 166 10.78 -10.10 -3.32
CA TYR A 166 9.55 -10.65 -2.74
C TYR A 166 8.33 -9.78 -3.04
N ILE A 167 8.48 -8.45 -2.96
CA ILE A 167 7.41 -7.50 -3.28
C ILE A 167 7.11 -7.52 -4.78
N ASN A 168 8.15 -7.46 -5.63
CA ASN A 168 7.99 -7.40 -7.09
C ASN A 168 7.44 -8.69 -7.71
N ALA A 169 7.54 -9.82 -7.02
CA ALA A 169 6.92 -11.08 -7.43
C ALA A 169 5.39 -11.10 -7.25
N ARG A 170 4.80 -10.02 -6.71
CA ARG A 170 3.37 -9.91 -6.38
C ARG A 170 2.72 -8.71 -7.06
N PRO A 171 1.38 -8.66 -7.14
CA PRO A 171 0.67 -7.48 -7.63
C PRO A 171 1.03 -6.23 -6.84
N LYS A 172 1.10 -5.09 -7.54
CA LYS A 172 1.46 -3.79 -6.95
C LYS A 172 0.47 -3.39 -5.85
N PRO A 173 0.93 -3.20 -4.60
CA PRO A 173 0.04 -2.93 -3.47
C PRO A 173 -0.43 -1.47 -3.44
N LEU A 174 -1.50 -1.21 -2.70
CA LEU A 174 -2.00 0.15 -2.48
C LEU A 174 -1.01 0.98 -1.63
N ALA A 175 -0.42 0.39 -0.60
CA ALA A 175 0.60 1.04 0.23
C ALA A 175 1.86 0.19 0.36
N LEU A 176 2.99 0.85 0.60
CA LEU A 176 4.27 0.24 0.96
C LEU A 176 4.88 1.00 2.14
N TYR A 177 5.40 0.27 3.11
CA TYR A 177 6.03 0.86 4.30
C TYR A 177 7.48 0.39 4.42
N VAL A 178 8.40 1.30 4.70
CA VAL A 178 9.81 0.98 4.94
C VAL A 178 10.32 1.65 6.21
N TRP A 179 10.83 0.85 7.13
CA TRP A 179 11.49 1.28 8.35
C TRP A 179 12.99 1.03 8.23
N SER A 180 13.79 2.09 8.23
CA SER A 180 15.25 2.05 8.14
C SER A 180 15.84 3.41 8.51
N ARG A 181 17.09 3.44 8.97
CA ARG A 181 17.90 4.67 9.11
C ARG A 181 18.92 4.80 7.97
N ASN A 182 18.94 3.87 7.01
CA ASN A 182 19.84 3.86 5.88
C ASN A 182 19.16 4.43 4.62
N ASP A 183 19.49 5.68 4.28
CA ASP A 183 18.89 6.39 3.14
C ASP A 183 19.14 5.69 1.79
N ALA A 184 20.27 5.01 1.62
CA ALA A 184 20.55 4.28 0.39
C ALA A 184 19.61 3.08 0.22
N LYS A 185 19.32 2.35 1.30
CA LYS A 185 18.35 1.25 1.28
C LYS A 185 16.93 1.76 1.07
N ILE A 186 16.53 2.82 1.76
CA ILE A 186 15.21 3.46 1.57
C ILE A 186 15.03 3.86 0.10
N LYS A 187 15.99 4.61 -0.45
CA LYS A 187 15.97 5.05 -1.85
C LYS A 187 15.88 3.86 -2.79
N ARG A 188 16.63 2.79 -2.53
CA ARG A 188 16.61 1.59 -3.36
C ARG A 188 15.24 0.91 -3.37
N VAL A 189 14.62 0.72 -2.20
CA VAL A 189 13.25 0.19 -2.10
C VAL A 189 12.28 1.04 -2.92
N LEU A 190 12.28 2.37 -2.72
CA LEU A 190 11.36 3.28 -3.40
C LEU A 190 11.58 3.34 -4.91
N GLN A 191 12.81 3.17 -5.39
CA GLN A 191 13.14 3.20 -6.82
C GLN A 191 12.90 1.87 -7.52
N GLN A 192 12.95 0.75 -6.79
CA GLN A 192 12.90 -0.61 -7.35
C GLN A 192 11.59 -1.33 -7.06
N THR A 193 10.61 -0.65 -6.45
CA THR A 193 9.24 -1.18 -6.24
C THR A 193 8.20 -0.19 -6.78
N SER A 194 6.95 -0.63 -6.87
CA SER A 194 5.83 0.20 -7.33
C SER A 194 4.60 -0.06 -6.47
N SER A 195 4.05 0.99 -5.86
CA SER A 195 2.85 0.97 -5.03
C SER A 195 2.01 2.24 -5.27
N GLY A 196 0.77 2.27 -4.77
CA GLY A 196 -0.09 3.47 -4.84
C GLY A 196 0.49 4.64 -4.04
N GLY A 197 0.84 4.37 -2.79
CA GLY A 197 1.61 5.28 -1.93
C GLY A 197 2.71 4.54 -1.17
N ALA A 198 3.64 5.31 -0.59
CA ALA A 198 4.68 4.78 0.27
C ALA A 198 4.89 5.65 1.51
N CYS A 199 5.34 5.06 2.61
CA CYS A 199 5.73 5.79 3.81
C CYS A 199 7.06 5.27 4.34
N VAL A 200 7.93 6.20 4.73
CA VAL A 200 9.24 5.91 5.34
C VAL A 200 9.14 6.22 6.82
N ASN A 201 9.49 5.24 7.67
CA ASN A 201 9.47 5.34 9.12
C ASN A 201 8.11 5.77 9.71
N HIS A 202 7.02 5.34 9.07
CA HIS A 202 5.64 5.50 9.54
C HIS A 202 4.71 4.50 8.82
N CYS A 203 3.50 4.32 9.33
CA CYS A 203 2.38 3.67 8.63
C CYS A 203 1.12 4.56 8.64
N LEU A 204 0.20 4.34 7.69
CA LEU A 204 -1.09 5.06 7.50
C LEU A 204 -1.05 6.58 7.27
N GLN A 205 -0.05 7.30 7.76
CA GLN A 205 -0.05 8.77 7.78
C GLN A 205 -0.12 9.38 6.37
N GLN A 206 0.41 8.71 5.35
CA GLN A 206 0.32 9.16 3.96
C GLN A 206 -1.13 9.25 3.46
N TYR A 207 -2.03 8.40 3.97
CA TYR A 207 -3.46 8.48 3.67
C TYR A 207 -4.11 9.72 4.31
N ALA A 208 -3.75 10.04 5.56
CA ALA A 208 -4.35 11.16 6.29
C ALA A 208 -3.92 12.55 5.75
N HIS A 209 -2.86 12.61 4.94
CA HIS A 209 -2.32 13.86 4.42
C HIS A 209 -3.09 14.35 3.18
N SER A 210 -4.00 15.30 3.35
CA SER A 210 -4.87 15.82 2.26
C SER A 210 -4.14 16.48 1.09
N GLY A 211 -2.88 16.90 1.29
CA GLY A 211 -2.01 17.42 0.23
C GLY A 211 -1.34 16.36 -0.64
N LEU A 212 -1.52 15.06 -0.35
CA LEU A 212 -1.02 13.96 -1.17
C LEU A 212 -2.17 13.34 -1.98
N PRO A 213 -1.94 12.90 -3.23
CA PRO A 213 -2.90 12.08 -3.93
C PRO A 213 -3.02 10.72 -3.23
N PHE A 214 -4.23 10.24 -3.06
CA PHE A 214 -4.48 8.87 -2.60
C PHE A 214 -5.09 8.06 -3.74
N GLY A 215 -4.44 6.97 -4.12
CA GLY A 215 -4.90 6.10 -5.20
C GLY A 215 -4.00 4.90 -5.42
N GLY A 216 -4.50 3.91 -6.14
CA GLY A 216 -3.79 2.67 -6.47
C GLY A 216 -3.03 2.72 -7.80
N VAL A 217 -2.28 1.65 -8.07
CA VAL A 217 -1.63 1.42 -9.36
C VAL A 217 -1.70 -0.05 -9.76
N GLY A 218 -2.14 -0.32 -10.99
CA GLY A 218 -2.29 -1.69 -11.47
C GLY A 218 -3.43 -2.40 -10.73
N ALA A 219 -3.14 -3.52 -10.08
CA ALA A 219 -4.16 -4.31 -9.38
C ALA A 219 -4.75 -3.60 -8.15
N SER A 220 -4.03 -2.63 -7.56
CA SER A 220 -4.51 -1.84 -6.42
C SER A 220 -5.39 -0.66 -6.83
N GLY A 221 -5.48 -0.32 -8.12
CA GLY A 221 -6.37 0.75 -8.56
C GLY A 221 -5.89 1.56 -9.76
N ILE A 222 -6.75 2.50 -10.16
CA ILE A 222 -6.48 3.54 -11.16
C ILE A 222 -7.17 4.85 -10.78
N GLY A 223 -6.50 5.97 -11.05
CA GLY A 223 -6.96 7.28 -10.60
C GLY A 223 -6.64 7.53 -9.13
N ASN A 224 -6.71 8.79 -8.72
CA ASN A 224 -6.42 9.23 -7.36
C ASN A 224 -7.49 10.23 -6.90
N ALA A 225 -7.72 10.30 -5.60
CA ALA A 225 -8.56 11.29 -4.94
C ALA A 225 -7.76 12.04 -3.84
N HIS A 226 -8.49 12.57 -2.85
CA HIS A 226 -8.06 13.49 -1.78
C HIS A 226 -7.79 14.94 -2.20
N GLY A 227 -8.26 15.87 -1.36
CA GLY A 227 -7.99 17.31 -1.48
C GLY A 227 -8.14 17.83 -2.93
N PHE A 228 -7.08 18.49 -3.40
CA PHE A 228 -7.01 19.02 -4.76
C PHE A 228 -7.09 17.93 -5.85
N PHE A 229 -6.54 16.74 -5.61
CA PHE A 229 -6.56 15.64 -6.56
C PHE A 229 -7.97 15.05 -6.72
N GLY A 230 -8.75 15.02 -5.64
CA GLY A 230 -10.18 14.68 -5.68
C GLY A 230 -10.98 15.68 -6.50
N PHE A 231 -10.76 16.98 -6.30
CA PHE A 231 -11.37 18.02 -7.15
C PHE A 231 -11.02 17.81 -8.64
N LYS A 232 -9.76 17.54 -8.94
CA LYS A 232 -9.30 17.21 -10.30
C LYS A 232 -9.96 15.95 -10.86
N ALA A 233 -10.09 14.89 -10.06
CA ALA A 233 -10.66 13.61 -10.50
C ALA A 233 -12.12 13.74 -10.97
N PHE A 234 -12.87 14.71 -10.43
CA PHE A 234 -14.26 15.00 -10.81
C PHE A 234 -14.40 16.23 -11.72
N SER A 235 -13.30 16.72 -12.30
CA SER A 235 -13.29 17.89 -13.17
C SER A 235 -12.85 17.55 -14.59
N HIS A 236 -13.36 18.29 -15.56
CA HIS A 236 -12.83 18.31 -16.93
C HIS A 236 -11.97 19.57 -17.12
N GLU A 237 -10.65 19.39 -17.25
CA GLU A 237 -9.70 20.48 -17.50
C GLU A 237 -9.85 21.02 -18.93
N ARG A 238 -10.86 21.88 -19.14
CA ARG A 238 -11.17 22.44 -20.45
C ARG A 238 -10.12 23.46 -20.88
N ALA A 239 -9.26 23.07 -21.82
CA ALA A 239 -8.31 23.97 -22.46
C ALA A 239 -9.03 25.12 -23.20
N LEU A 240 -8.53 26.34 -23.03
CA LEU A 240 -9.02 27.54 -23.72
C LEU A 240 -7.85 28.32 -24.30
N LEU A 241 -7.87 28.53 -25.62
CA LEU A 241 -6.94 29.41 -26.31
C LEU A 241 -7.71 30.61 -26.86
N ARG A 242 -7.30 31.82 -26.50
CA ARG A 242 -7.80 33.05 -27.11
C ARG A 242 -6.81 33.52 -28.17
N GLY A 243 -7.24 33.53 -29.43
CA GLY A 243 -6.43 34.05 -30.53
C GLY A 243 -6.11 35.54 -30.35
N GLY A 244 -4.86 35.92 -30.64
CA GLY A 244 -4.44 37.32 -30.71
C GLY A 244 -5.00 38.03 -31.95
N ARG A 245 -4.91 39.37 -31.98
CA ARG A 245 -5.35 40.18 -33.14
C ARG A 245 -4.55 39.88 -34.42
N LEU A 246 -3.30 39.43 -34.28
CA LEU A 246 -2.41 39.06 -35.37
C LEU A 246 -2.43 37.54 -35.58
N LEU A 247 -2.83 37.09 -36.78
CA LEU A 247 -2.86 35.68 -37.13
C LEU A 247 -1.49 35.22 -37.66
N MET A 248 -0.49 35.10 -36.76
CA MET A 248 0.85 34.61 -37.11
C MET A 248 0.85 33.21 -37.73
N ALA A 249 -0.22 32.43 -37.47
CA ALA A 249 -0.45 31.14 -38.12
C ALA A 249 -0.48 31.20 -39.66
N LYS A 250 -0.78 32.37 -40.27
CA LYS A 250 -0.76 32.55 -41.74
C LYS A 250 0.60 32.26 -42.38
N LEU A 251 1.69 32.34 -41.62
CA LEU A 251 3.03 31.95 -42.09
C LEU A 251 3.11 30.46 -42.44
N PHE A 252 2.25 29.65 -41.83
CA PHE A 252 2.14 28.22 -42.08
C PHE A 252 0.97 27.87 -43.02
N PHE A 253 0.23 28.85 -43.55
CA PHE A 253 -0.88 28.56 -44.47
C PHE A 253 -0.33 28.36 -45.90
N PRO A 254 -0.99 27.51 -46.71
CA PRO A 254 -0.71 27.43 -48.14
C PRO A 254 -0.87 28.78 -48.87
N PRO A 255 -0.20 28.98 -50.02
CA PRO A 255 0.75 28.06 -50.65
C PRO A 255 2.09 28.01 -49.89
N TYR A 256 2.68 26.81 -49.84
CA TYR A 256 3.97 26.56 -49.18
C TYR A 256 5.13 26.97 -50.09
N THR A 257 5.56 28.23 -49.97
CA THR A 257 6.75 28.71 -50.65
C THR A 257 8.01 28.18 -49.98
N GLY A 258 9.13 28.14 -50.70
CA GLY A 258 10.42 27.68 -50.13
C GLY A 258 10.83 28.43 -48.86
N LEU A 259 10.45 29.71 -48.73
CA LEU A 259 10.67 30.50 -47.52
C LEU A 259 9.83 29.99 -46.33
N LYS A 260 8.52 29.75 -46.53
CA LYS A 260 7.64 29.21 -45.48
C LYS A 260 8.09 27.82 -45.04
N THR A 261 8.52 26.97 -45.98
CA THR A 261 9.05 25.64 -45.67
C THR A 261 10.35 25.71 -44.87
N ARG A 262 11.24 26.67 -45.17
CA ARG A 262 12.46 26.90 -44.38
C ARG A 262 12.14 27.37 -42.96
N ILE A 263 11.20 28.32 -42.81
CA ILE A 263 10.75 28.81 -41.50
C ILE A 263 10.14 27.68 -40.68
N ALA A 264 9.26 26.88 -41.28
CA ALA A 264 8.62 25.74 -40.60
C ALA A 264 9.64 24.69 -40.16
N ARG A 265 10.61 24.32 -41.02
CA ARG A 265 11.70 23.39 -40.63
C ARG A 265 12.54 23.93 -39.48
N SER A 266 12.95 25.18 -39.55
CA SER A 266 13.73 25.81 -38.48
C SER A 266 13.01 25.81 -37.14
N LEU A 267 11.67 25.96 -37.14
CA LEU A 267 10.85 25.89 -35.94
C LEU A 267 10.75 24.46 -35.38
N VAL A 268 10.57 23.47 -36.25
CA VAL A 268 10.57 22.05 -35.86
C VAL A 268 11.94 21.64 -35.30
N ASP A 269 13.03 22.02 -35.95
CA ASP A 269 14.40 21.71 -35.51
C ASP A 269 14.75 22.38 -34.18
N MET A 270 14.15 23.54 -33.88
CA MET A 270 14.27 24.20 -32.59
C MET A 270 13.48 23.47 -31.50
N LEU A 271 12.24 23.06 -31.78
CA LEU A 271 11.39 22.34 -30.82
C LEU A 271 11.89 20.92 -30.53
N ALA A 272 12.55 20.26 -31.49
CA ALA A 272 13.12 18.92 -31.30
C ALA A 272 14.41 18.89 -30.46
N LYS A 273 15.00 20.05 -30.16
CA LYS A 273 16.22 20.19 -29.32
C LYS A 273 15.91 20.51 -27.85
N VAL A 274 14.62 20.66 -27.50
CA VAL A 274 14.11 20.92 -26.14
C VAL A 274 13.49 19.63 -25.60
#